data_AF-A0A7J6RVL9-F1
#
_entry.id   AF-A0A7J6RVL9-F1
#
_cell.length_a   1.000
_cell.length_b   1.000
_cell.length_c   1.000
_cell.angle_alpha   90.00
_cell.angle_beta   90.00
_cell.angle_gamma   90.00
#
_symmetry.space_group_name_H-M   'P 1'
#
loop_
_entity.id
_entity.type
_entity.pdbx_description
1 polymer ?
#
loop_
_entity_poly.entity_id
_entity_poly.type
_entity_poly.pdbx_seq_one_letter_code
_entity_poly.pdbx_strand_id
1 'polypeptide(L)'
;IEESATLKSITISIDGQLLHPFIDTGAGWTLIPHLESFGSEACKDWSFGCFSCKTSKCTTKKPKLLHVNYGICRAEFFVYDGLLKIQQHKIKNFRFGLMTSWKGCPGAHPPASIGLEPEWGHPGEKDHFVYQLVFAGAIDSAVASIALTRDTNLVTFGGGYRVPQVYFTSTSQDSWRLTMESLVVAGGGPSQYYPIKTPIAVVGIDTGSPYIIGPYKV
;
A
#
# COMPACT_ATOMS: atom_id res chain seq x y z
N ILE A 1 -3.29 15.06 -21.85
CA ILE A 1 -3.22 14.22 -20.62
C ILE A 1 -2.34 14.99 -19.64
N GLU A 2 -2.92 16.01 -19.02
CA GLU A 2 -2.23 16.86 -18.05
C GLU A 2 -3.19 17.07 -16.90
N GLU A 3 -3.02 16.25 -15.86
CA GLU A 3 -3.24 16.53 -14.43
C GLU A 3 -3.04 15.23 -13.64
N SER A 4 -1.84 14.63 -13.74
CA SER A 4 -1.45 13.50 -12.89
C SER A 4 -0.80 14.01 -11.61
N ALA A 5 -1.46 13.81 -10.48
CA ALA A 5 -0.94 14.10 -9.15
C ALA A 5 0.33 13.29 -8.88
N THR A 6 1.49 13.95 -8.99
CA THR A 6 2.81 13.33 -8.83
C THR A 6 3.36 13.57 -7.42
N LEU A 7 3.59 12.52 -6.63
CA LEU A 7 4.08 12.63 -5.23
C LEU A 7 5.51 12.11 -5.10
N LYS A 8 6.42 12.94 -4.59
CA LYS A 8 7.82 12.57 -4.24
C LYS A 8 7.95 11.82 -2.91
N SER A 9 6.95 11.97 -2.05
CA SER A 9 6.70 11.19 -0.84
C SER A 9 5.21 11.34 -0.54
N ILE A 10 4.54 10.28 -0.11
CA ILE A 10 3.12 10.37 0.18
C ILE A 10 2.95 10.99 1.56
N THR A 11 2.81 12.30 1.57
CA THR A 11 2.30 13.02 2.73
C THR A 11 0.82 13.24 2.52
N ILE A 12 0.03 12.72 3.44
CA ILE A 12 -1.41 12.96 3.50
C ILE A 12 -1.75 13.70 4.78
N SER A 13 -2.86 14.41 4.78
CA SER A 13 -3.45 14.90 6.02
C SER A 13 -4.82 14.31 6.22
N ILE A 14 -5.10 13.77 7.41
CA ILE A 14 -6.44 13.30 7.80
C ILE A 14 -6.89 14.12 8.99
N ASP A 15 -8.01 14.82 8.85
CA ASP A 15 -8.56 15.71 9.89
C ASP A 15 -7.52 16.72 10.45
N GLY A 16 -6.61 17.17 9.59
CA GLY A 16 -5.56 18.11 9.94
C GLY A 16 -4.30 17.47 10.57
N GLN A 17 -4.28 16.16 10.80
CA GLN A 17 -3.08 15.44 11.24
C GLN A 17 -2.28 15.00 10.01
N LEU A 18 -1.00 15.35 9.97
CA LEU A 18 -0.10 14.94 8.90
C LEU A 18 0.39 13.51 9.14
N LEU A 19 0.39 12.71 8.09
CA LEU A 19 0.83 11.32 8.09
C LEU A 19 1.72 11.08 6.87
N HIS A 20 2.67 10.16 7.04
CA HIS A 20 3.62 9.78 5.99
C HIS A 20 3.52 8.27 5.74
N PRO A 21 2.38 7.73 5.31
CA PRO A 21 2.26 6.29 5.12
C PRO A 21 3.19 5.78 4.01
N PHE A 22 3.70 4.56 4.16
CA PHE A 22 4.33 3.87 3.04
C PHE A 22 3.25 3.26 2.11
N ILE A 23 3.64 2.95 0.88
CA ILE A 23 2.77 2.24 -0.06
C ILE A 23 2.94 0.74 0.11
N ASP A 24 1.83 0.03 0.27
CA ASP A 24 1.78 -1.42 0.39
C ASP A 24 0.94 -2.01 -0.75
N THR A 25 1.60 -2.54 -1.78
CA THR A 25 0.92 -3.21 -2.89
C THR A 25 0.33 -4.57 -2.54
N GLY A 26 0.66 -5.12 -1.36
CA GLY A 26 0.14 -6.38 -0.85
C GLY A 26 -0.93 -6.21 0.24
N ALA A 27 -1.42 -4.99 0.48
CA ALA A 27 -2.50 -4.73 1.42
C ALA A 27 -3.73 -4.16 0.72
N GLY A 28 -4.91 -4.72 0.98
CA GLY A 28 -6.19 -4.19 0.50
C GLY A 28 -6.75 -3.00 1.29
N TRP A 29 -6.14 -2.63 2.43
CA TRP A 29 -6.60 -1.53 3.30
C TRP A 29 -5.53 -0.48 3.53
N THR A 30 -5.94 0.79 3.55
CA THR A 30 -5.15 1.84 4.23
C THR A 30 -5.28 1.63 5.73
N LEU A 31 -4.16 1.32 6.40
CA LEU A 31 -4.12 1.06 7.84
C LEU A 31 -3.24 2.10 8.52
N ILE A 32 -3.77 2.76 9.53
CA ILE A 32 -3.04 3.75 10.31
C ILE A 32 -3.11 3.36 11.78
N PRO A 33 -1.98 3.32 12.49
CA PRO A 33 -1.99 2.98 13.91
C PRO A 33 -2.69 4.02 14.78
N HIS A 34 -3.50 3.55 15.73
CA HIS A 34 -4.24 4.37 16.68
C HIS A 34 -3.37 4.78 17.85
N LEU A 35 -3.12 6.10 17.98
CA LEU A 35 -2.27 6.66 19.02
C LEU A 35 -2.70 6.21 20.41
N GLU A 36 -4.01 6.22 20.69
CA GLU A 36 -4.56 5.89 21.99
C GLU A 36 -4.49 4.39 22.31
N SER A 37 -4.41 3.52 21.30
CA SER A 37 -4.24 2.08 21.52
C SER A 37 -2.78 1.67 21.71
N PHE A 38 -1.86 2.31 20.99
CA PHE A 38 -0.44 1.95 21.02
C PHE A 38 0.41 2.82 21.97
N GLY A 39 -0.12 3.98 22.38
CA GLY A 39 0.56 4.92 23.26
C GLY A 39 1.50 5.87 22.51
N SER A 40 1.66 7.07 23.07
CA SER A 40 2.46 8.13 22.44
C SER A 40 3.95 7.81 22.33
N GLU A 41 4.49 6.96 23.20
CA GLU A 41 5.90 6.56 23.14
C GLU A 41 6.17 5.66 21.94
N ALA A 42 5.35 4.61 21.75
CA ALA A 42 5.45 3.78 20.55
C ALA A 42 5.33 4.63 19.28
N CYS A 43 4.37 5.55 19.25
CA CYS A 43 4.11 6.39 18.08
C CYS A 43 5.21 7.43 17.76
N LYS A 44 6.07 7.82 18.71
CA LYS A 44 7.18 8.75 18.46
C LYS A 44 8.29 8.11 17.64
N ASP A 45 8.49 6.81 17.80
CA ASP A 45 9.52 6.04 17.12
C ASP A 45 9.06 5.50 15.76
N TRP A 46 7.80 5.74 15.38
CA TRP A 46 7.23 5.23 14.13
C TRP A 46 7.39 6.23 13.01
N SER A 47 8.27 5.89 12.05
CA SER A 47 8.65 6.69 10.88
C SER A 47 7.47 7.21 10.04
N PHE A 48 6.29 6.60 10.20
CA PHE A 48 5.11 6.84 9.36
C PHE A 48 3.89 7.38 10.15
N GLY A 49 4.06 7.58 11.46
CA GLY A 49 3.12 8.27 12.33
C GLY A 49 1.95 7.42 12.88
N CYS A 50 1.28 7.98 13.88
CA CYS A 50 0.00 7.49 14.42
C CYS A 50 -1.08 8.55 14.23
N PHE A 51 -2.33 8.10 14.24
CA PHE A 51 -3.49 8.96 14.23
C PHE A 51 -4.13 9.01 15.61
N SER A 52 -4.29 10.22 16.15
CA SER A 52 -5.06 10.47 17.37
C SER A 52 -6.52 10.69 17.03
N CYS A 53 -7.40 9.92 17.63
CA CYS A 53 -8.81 10.19 17.50
C CYS A 53 -9.34 11.05 18.64
N LYS A 54 -9.51 12.35 18.39
CA LYS A 54 -10.00 13.32 19.38
C LYS A 54 -11.51 13.28 19.63
N THR A 55 -12.25 12.35 19.02
CA THR A 55 -13.71 12.32 19.08
C THR A 55 -14.24 11.04 19.73
N SER A 56 -15.38 11.13 20.40
CA SER A 56 -16.10 9.98 20.97
C SER A 56 -16.55 8.93 19.94
N LYS A 57 -16.32 9.16 18.63
CA LYS A 57 -16.70 8.27 17.53
C LYS A 57 -15.75 7.09 17.31
N CYS A 58 -14.58 7.05 17.95
CA CYS A 58 -13.55 6.07 17.62
C CYS A 58 -13.66 4.69 18.26
N THR A 59 -14.57 4.50 19.20
CA THR A 59 -14.58 3.25 20.00
C THR A 59 -15.94 2.55 20.01
N THR A 60 -16.86 2.90 19.12
CA THR A 60 -18.24 2.40 19.19
C THR A 60 -18.55 1.21 18.27
N LYS A 61 -17.62 0.80 17.39
CA LYS A 61 -17.83 -0.31 16.44
C LYS A 61 -16.96 -1.52 16.77
N LYS A 62 -17.47 -2.72 16.47
CA LYS A 62 -16.72 -3.97 16.59
C LYS A 62 -15.50 -3.92 15.64
N PRO A 63 -14.27 -4.21 16.12
CA PRO A 63 -13.09 -4.21 15.28
C PRO A 63 -13.17 -5.33 14.24
N LYS A 64 -12.62 -5.05 13.06
CA LYS A 64 -12.30 -6.02 12.00
C LYS A 64 -10.94 -6.63 12.29
N LEU A 65 -10.74 -7.86 11.83
CA LEU A 65 -9.46 -8.56 11.87
C LEU A 65 -8.94 -8.72 10.45
N LEU A 66 -7.66 -8.38 10.23
CA LEU A 66 -6.94 -8.63 8.99
C LEU A 66 -5.70 -9.48 9.29
N HIS A 67 -5.47 -10.44 8.41
CA HIS A 67 -4.24 -11.22 8.35
C HIS A 67 -3.30 -10.57 7.34
N VAL A 68 -2.09 -10.20 7.77
CA VAL A 68 -1.09 -9.57 6.90
C VAL A 68 0.19 -10.40 6.86
N ASN A 69 1.07 -10.11 5.90
CA ASN A 69 2.33 -10.84 5.69
C ASN A 69 2.11 -12.36 5.62
N TYR A 70 1.30 -12.81 4.66
CA TYR A 70 0.97 -14.23 4.46
C TYR A 70 0.34 -14.92 5.68
N GLY A 71 -0.37 -14.16 6.52
CA GLY A 71 -1.08 -14.67 7.69
C GLY A 71 -0.25 -14.81 8.96
N ILE A 72 1.05 -14.46 8.91
CA ILE A 72 1.93 -14.43 10.06
C ILE A 72 1.45 -13.36 11.06
N CYS A 73 1.05 -12.22 10.53
CA CYS A 73 0.66 -11.05 11.28
C CYS A 73 -0.85 -10.93 11.41
N ARG A 74 -1.31 -10.40 12.54
CA ARG A 74 -2.71 -10.08 12.81
C ARG A 74 -2.85 -8.61 13.19
N ALA A 75 -3.67 -7.90 12.43
CA ALA A 75 -4.04 -6.52 12.68
C ALA A 75 -5.53 -6.44 13.04
N GLU A 76 -5.86 -5.83 14.17
CA GLU A 76 -7.26 -5.46 14.47
C GLU A 76 -7.43 -3.97 14.28
N PHE A 77 -8.54 -3.57 13.66
CA PHE A 77 -8.81 -2.17 13.36
C PHE A 77 -10.30 -1.88 13.32
N PHE A 78 -10.69 -0.64 13.54
CA PHE A 78 -12.05 -0.16 13.22
C PHE A 78 -12.00 0.74 12.00
N VAL A 79 -13.11 0.80 11.25
CA VAL A 79 -13.20 1.72 10.12
C VAL A 79 -13.52 3.11 10.64
N TYR A 80 -12.65 4.06 10.33
CA TYR A 80 -12.81 5.47 10.63
C TYR A 80 -13.07 6.26 9.35
N ASP A 81 -13.97 7.23 9.42
CA ASP A 81 -14.32 8.11 8.31
C ASP A 81 -13.83 9.54 8.66
N GLY A 82 -12.94 10.11 7.85
CA GLY A 82 -12.31 11.41 8.10
C GLY A 82 -12.24 12.30 6.85
N LEU A 83 -11.69 13.51 7.00
CA LEU A 83 -11.36 14.39 5.90
C LEU A 83 -9.91 14.15 5.45
N LEU A 84 -9.73 13.47 4.32
CA LEU A 84 -8.42 13.32 3.68
C LEU A 84 -8.09 14.57 2.86
N LYS A 85 -6.85 15.03 2.97
CA LYS A 85 -6.21 15.97 2.04
C LYS A 85 -4.97 15.31 1.47
N ILE A 86 -4.89 15.31 0.15
CA ILE A 86 -3.74 14.81 -0.61
C ILE A 86 -3.50 15.79 -1.77
N GLN A 87 -2.33 16.43 -1.76
CA GLN A 87 -2.05 17.58 -2.63
C GLN A 87 -3.17 18.65 -2.55
N GLN A 88 -3.71 19.06 -3.71
CA GLN A 88 -4.84 19.99 -3.82
C GLN A 88 -6.20 19.37 -3.51
N HIS A 89 -6.32 18.04 -3.47
CA HIS A 89 -7.60 17.35 -3.34
C HIS A 89 -8.04 17.23 -1.88
N LYS A 90 -9.35 17.36 -1.66
CA LYS A 90 -10.00 17.18 -0.35
C LYS A 90 -11.11 16.15 -0.50
N ILE A 91 -11.02 15.07 0.24
CA ILE A 91 -11.93 13.92 0.14
C ILE A 91 -12.64 13.80 1.48
N LYS A 92 -13.95 14.09 1.47
CA LYS A 92 -14.82 13.95 2.63
C LYS A 92 -15.21 12.49 2.82
N ASN A 93 -15.35 12.09 4.07
CA ASN A 93 -15.72 10.71 4.44
C ASN A 93 -14.73 9.66 3.89
N PHE A 94 -13.45 10.01 3.83
CA PHE A 94 -12.39 9.06 3.50
C PHE A 94 -12.32 8.00 4.59
N ARG A 95 -12.47 6.74 4.19
CA ARG A 95 -12.56 5.57 5.06
C ARG A 95 -11.19 4.89 5.12
N PHE A 96 -10.71 4.62 6.32
CA PHE A 96 -9.48 3.86 6.53
C PHE A 96 -9.58 3.01 7.80
N GLY A 97 -8.68 2.04 7.93
CA GLY A 97 -8.57 1.24 9.13
C GLY A 97 -7.72 1.93 10.18
N LEU A 98 -8.33 2.29 11.31
CA LEU A 98 -7.63 2.78 12.48
C LEU A 98 -7.29 1.59 13.38
N MET A 99 -6.02 1.19 13.33
CA MET A 99 -5.51 -0.06 13.88
C MET A 99 -5.29 0.04 15.38
N THR A 100 -5.83 -0.91 16.12
CA THR A 100 -5.82 -0.94 17.59
C THR A 100 -4.94 -2.05 18.17
N SER A 101 -4.56 -3.03 17.34
CA SER A 101 -3.76 -4.18 17.76
C SER A 101 -2.91 -4.69 16.60
N TRP A 102 -1.68 -5.09 16.91
CA TRP A 102 -0.73 -5.68 15.97
C TRP A 102 0.02 -6.80 16.68
N LYS A 103 -0.12 -8.04 16.21
CA LYS A 103 0.41 -9.24 16.88
C LYS A 103 0.99 -10.24 15.87
N GLY A 104 1.97 -11.01 16.33
CA GLY A 104 2.55 -12.13 15.56
C GLY A 104 3.60 -11.72 14.53
N CYS A 105 4.00 -10.45 14.48
CA CYS A 105 4.91 -9.95 13.46
C CYS A 105 6.37 -9.89 13.91
N PRO A 106 7.33 -10.18 13.02
CA PRO A 106 8.72 -9.82 13.24
C PRO A 106 8.84 -8.28 13.15
N GLY A 107 9.06 -7.65 14.30
CA GLY A 107 9.08 -6.18 14.44
C GLY A 107 8.05 -5.71 15.47
N ALA A 108 8.44 -4.76 16.32
CA ALA A 108 7.60 -4.32 17.44
C ALA A 108 6.40 -3.47 17.01
N HIS A 109 6.39 -2.97 15.77
CA HIS A 109 5.66 -1.74 15.44
C HIS A 109 5.05 -1.78 14.03
N PRO A 110 3.73 -1.64 13.88
CA PRO A 110 3.13 -1.53 12.57
C PRO A 110 3.35 -0.15 11.95
N PRO A 111 3.85 -0.06 10.71
CA PRO A 111 3.88 1.19 9.96
C PRO A 111 2.47 1.61 9.51
N ALA A 112 2.22 2.92 9.40
CA ALA A 112 1.05 3.42 8.67
C ALA A 112 1.22 3.14 7.17
N SER A 113 0.22 2.55 6.54
CA SER A 113 0.26 2.09 5.15
C SER A 113 -0.93 2.60 4.34
N ILE A 114 -0.69 2.84 3.06
CA ILE A 114 -1.74 2.90 2.05
C ILE A 114 -1.70 1.59 1.28
N GLY A 115 -2.73 0.78 1.48
CA GLY A 115 -2.94 -0.45 0.73
C GLY A 115 -3.38 -0.17 -0.71
N LEU A 116 -2.73 -0.86 -1.66
CA LEU A 116 -3.02 -0.80 -3.10
C LEU A 116 -3.31 -2.16 -3.72
N GLU A 117 -3.46 -3.24 -2.95
CA GLU A 117 -3.79 -4.57 -3.48
C GLU A 117 -5.14 -4.53 -4.23
N PRO A 118 -5.27 -5.19 -5.40
CA PRO A 118 -6.52 -5.16 -6.14
C PRO A 118 -7.61 -5.88 -5.34
N GLU A 119 -8.77 -5.25 -5.30
CA GLU A 119 -9.81 -5.58 -4.33
C GLU A 119 -10.73 -6.74 -4.75
N TRP A 120 -10.51 -7.32 -5.93
CA TRP A 120 -11.35 -8.38 -6.45
C TRP A 120 -11.11 -9.63 -5.60
N GLY A 121 -11.90 -9.83 -4.54
CA GLY A 121 -11.68 -10.87 -3.53
C GLY A 121 -11.93 -10.41 -2.09
N HIS A 122 -12.01 -9.10 -1.84
CA HIS A 122 -12.32 -8.54 -0.53
C HIS A 122 -13.63 -7.73 -0.53
N PRO A 123 -14.52 -7.90 0.48
CA PRO A 123 -15.72 -7.10 0.59
C PRO A 123 -15.34 -5.66 0.97
N GLY A 124 -15.28 -4.77 -0.02
CA GLY A 124 -14.84 -3.41 0.29
C GLY A 124 -14.93 -2.33 -0.77
N GLU A 125 -15.14 -2.57 -2.08
CA GLU A 125 -14.75 -1.70 -3.24
C GLU A 125 -14.59 -0.18 -3.02
N LYS A 126 -15.49 0.38 -2.22
CA LYS A 126 -15.54 1.79 -1.81
C LYS A 126 -14.52 2.19 -0.74
N ASP A 127 -13.80 1.26 -0.12
CA ASP A 127 -12.89 1.49 1.01
C ASP A 127 -11.42 1.40 0.59
N HIS A 128 -11.12 0.86 -0.60
CA HIS A 128 -9.79 0.89 -1.17
C HIS A 128 -9.39 2.32 -1.59
N PHE A 129 -8.12 2.66 -1.33
CA PHE A 129 -7.63 4.03 -1.39
C PHE A 129 -7.90 4.69 -2.75
N VAL A 130 -7.50 4.02 -3.83
CA VAL A 130 -7.58 4.57 -5.19
C VAL A 130 -9.03 4.75 -5.64
N TYR A 131 -9.93 3.83 -5.28
CA TYR A 131 -11.35 3.94 -5.62
C TYR A 131 -12.01 5.10 -4.87
N GLN A 132 -11.63 5.35 -3.62
CA GLN A 132 -12.08 6.53 -2.89
C GLN A 132 -11.64 7.84 -3.56
N LEU A 133 -10.44 7.88 -4.15
CA LEU A 133 -10.00 9.04 -4.94
C LEU A 133 -10.89 9.23 -6.19
N VAL A 134 -11.18 8.15 -6.92
CA VAL A 134 -12.04 8.17 -8.12
C VAL A 134 -13.46 8.60 -7.78
N PHE A 135 -14.09 7.99 -6.77
CA PHE A 135 -15.47 8.31 -6.38
C PHE A 135 -15.62 9.73 -5.83
N ALA A 136 -14.55 10.30 -5.28
CA ALA A 136 -14.52 11.69 -4.87
C ALA A 136 -14.26 12.69 -6.03
N GLY A 137 -14.02 12.19 -7.25
CA GLY A 137 -13.64 13.01 -8.40
C GLY A 137 -12.26 13.64 -8.27
N ALA A 138 -11.37 13.07 -7.46
CA ALA A 138 -10.00 13.55 -7.29
C ALA A 138 -9.08 13.09 -8.42
N ILE A 139 -9.39 11.94 -9.03
CA ILE A 139 -8.69 11.38 -10.20
C ILE A 139 -9.70 10.72 -11.13
N ASP A 140 -9.37 10.62 -12.41
CA ASP A 140 -10.31 10.09 -13.43
C ASP A 140 -10.24 8.56 -13.59
N SER A 141 -9.22 7.91 -13.06
CA SER A 141 -8.98 6.48 -13.28
C SER A 141 -8.43 5.78 -12.04
N ALA A 142 -8.87 4.54 -11.83
CA ALA A 142 -8.43 3.70 -10.71
C ALA A 142 -7.04 3.08 -10.98
N VAL A 143 -6.05 3.91 -11.27
CA VAL A 143 -4.68 3.49 -11.62
C VAL A 143 -3.70 4.15 -10.67
N ALA A 144 -2.74 3.37 -10.16
CA ALA A 144 -1.58 3.87 -9.43
C ALA A 144 -0.31 3.42 -10.13
N SER A 145 0.68 4.30 -10.21
CA SER A 145 2.02 4.00 -10.73
C SER A 145 3.07 4.30 -9.67
N ILE A 146 4.04 3.40 -9.52
CA ILE A 146 5.11 3.51 -8.55
C ILE A 146 6.44 3.48 -9.31
N ALA A 147 7.30 4.47 -9.07
CA ALA A 147 8.66 4.50 -9.57
C ALA A 147 9.62 4.69 -8.40
N LEU A 148 10.42 3.67 -8.12
CA LEU A 148 11.46 3.69 -7.09
C LEU A 148 12.82 3.84 -7.79
N THR A 149 13.52 4.93 -7.52
CA THR A 149 14.85 5.19 -8.08
C THR A 149 15.82 5.55 -6.95
N ARG A 150 17.13 5.54 -7.24
CA ARG A 150 18.14 5.93 -6.26
C ARG A 150 17.94 7.37 -5.74
N ASP A 151 17.47 8.26 -6.61
CA ASP A 151 17.42 9.70 -6.35
C ASP A 151 16.02 10.21 -6.05
N THR A 152 14.97 9.45 -6.41
CA THR A 152 13.57 9.85 -6.22
C THR A 152 12.66 8.64 -6.13
N ASN A 153 11.75 8.66 -5.16
CA ASN A 153 10.62 7.74 -5.09
C ASN A 153 9.36 8.50 -5.51
N LEU A 154 8.57 7.90 -6.38
CA LEU A 154 7.40 8.54 -6.95
C LEU A 154 6.20 7.62 -6.88
N VAL A 155 5.07 8.18 -6.47
CA VAL A 155 3.77 7.53 -6.62
C VAL A 155 2.84 8.50 -7.35
N THR A 156 2.16 8.00 -8.37
CA THR A 156 1.19 8.75 -9.16
C THR A 156 -0.15 8.05 -9.10
N PHE A 157 -1.22 8.80 -8.80
CA PHE A 157 -2.59 8.31 -8.85
C PHE A 157 -3.31 8.89 -10.06
N GLY A 158 -4.17 8.11 -10.69
CA GLY A 158 -4.94 8.50 -11.88
C GLY A 158 -4.23 8.27 -13.21
N GLY A 159 -3.01 7.70 -13.22
CA GLY A 159 -2.29 7.51 -14.48
C GLY A 159 -0.90 6.89 -14.36
N GLY A 160 -0.23 6.87 -15.52
CA GLY A 160 1.09 6.28 -15.76
C GLY A 160 2.25 7.27 -15.57
N TYR A 161 3.43 6.75 -15.20
CA TYR A 161 4.68 7.51 -15.33
C TYR A 161 5.08 7.64 -16.81
N ARG A 162 5.63 8.80 -17.21
CA ARG A 162 5.95 9.16 -18.61
C ARG A 162 7.19 8.44 -19.16
N VAL A 163 7.11 7.12 -19.27
CA VAL A 163 8.11 6.24 -19.90
C VAL A 163 7.40 5.23 -20.80
N PRO A 164 8.05 4.63 -21.80
CA PRO A 164 7.46 3.54 -22.57
C PRO A 164 6.99 2.42 -21.62
N GLN A 165 5.72 2.02 -21.77
CA GLN A 165 5.09 1.04 -20.89
C GLN A 165 4.88 -0.27 -21.64
N VAL A 166 5.17 -1.38 -20.97
CA VAL A 166 4.77 -2.73 -21.41
C VAL A 166 3.69 -3.19 -20.43
N TYR A 167 2.57 -3.65 -20.96
CA TYR A 167 1.44 -4.10 -20.16
C TYR A 167 1.44 -5.61 -20.07
N PHE A 168 1.22 -6.12 -18.86
CA PHE A 168 1.03 -7.53 -18.58
C PHE A 168 -0.35 -7.74 -17.97
N THR A 169 -1.02 -8.83 -18.33
CA THR A 169 -2.29 -9.22 -17.70
C THR A 169 -2.00 -9.84 -16.34
N SER A 170 -2.70 -9.37 -15.30
CA SER A 170 -2.60 -9.99 -13.97
C SER A 170 -3.11 -11.44 -14.02
N THR A 171 -2.40 -12.35 -13.37
CA THR A 171 -2.79 -13.77 -13.25
C THR A 171 -3.78 -14.00 -12.11
N SER A 172 -4.06 -12.97 -11.31
CA SER A 172 -4.95 -13.01 -10.15
C SER A 172 -5.81 -11.75 -10.13
N GLN A 173 -7.05 -11.89 -9.70
CA GLN A 173 -7.94 -10.76 -9.46
C GLN A 173 -7.63 -10.10 -8.10
N ASP A 174 -7.23 -10.91 -7.13
CA ASP A 174 -7.08 -10.56 -5.71
C ASP A 174 -5.68 -10.06 -5.36
N SER A 175 -4.72 -10.07 -6.30
CA SER A 175 -3.33 -9.65 -6.04
C SER A 175 -2.61 -9.24 -7.31
N TRP A 176 -1.61 -8.35 -7.18
CA TRP A 176 -0.75 -7.94 -8.29
C TRP A 176 0.26 -9.04 -8.64
N ARG A 177 -0.21 -10.03 -9.41
CA ARG A 177 0.59 -11.18 -9.83
C ARG A 177 0.70 -11.26 -11.33
N LEU A 178 1.88 -11.63 -11.83
CA LEU A 178 2.15 -11.79 -13.25
C LEU A 178 2.88 -13.10 -13.52
N THR A 179 2.72 -13.62 -14.73
CA THR A 179 3.46 -14.78 -15.21
C THR A 179 4.87 -14.34 -15.62
N MET A 180 5.88 -14.92 -14.97
CA MET A 180 7.27 -14.79 -15.35
C MET A 180 7.69 -16.04 -16.13
N GLU A 181 8.05 -15.85 -17.40
CA GLU A 181 8.46 -16.95 -18.28
C GLU A 181 9.88 -17.44 -17.99
N SER A 182 10.79 -16.53 -17.66
CA SER A 182 12.18 -16.84 -17.35
C SER A 182 12.79 -15.81 -16.41
N LEU A 183 13.77 -16.26 -15.62
CA LEU A 183 14.61 -15.40 -14.80
C LEU A 183 16.06 -15.57 -15.25
N VAL A 184 16.74 -14.46 -15.54
CA VAL A 184 18.15 -14.46 -15.96
C VAL A 184 18.97 -13.58 -15.03
N VAL A 185 20.20 -13.99 -14.73
CA VAL A 185 21.19 -13.15 -14.06
C VAL A 185 22.15 -12.60 -15.09
N ALA A 186 22.24 -11.28 -15.20
CA ALA A 186 23.27 -10.64 -16.01
C ALA A 186 24.65 -10.87 -15.38
N GLY A 187 25.57 -11.42 -16.15
CA GLY A 187 27.00 -11.47 -15.84
C GLY A 187 27.67 -10.12 -16.07
N GLY A 188 28.97 -10.04 -15.76
CA GLY A 188 29.75 -8.79 -15.82
C GLY A 188 29.98 -8.21 -17.23
N GLY A 189 29.40 -8.79 -18.28
CA GLY A 189 29.53 -8.33 -19.67
C GLY A 189 28.16 -8.14 -20.35
N PRO A 190 28.07 -7.30 -21.39
CA PRO A 190 26.83 -6.86 -22.03
C PRO A 190 26.01 -7.95 -22.75
N SER A 191 26.45 -9.21 -22.71
CA SER A 191 25.78 -10.34 -23.38
C SER A 191 25.86 -11.64 -22.58
N GLN A 192 26.28 -11.58 -21.32
CA GLN A 192 26.32 -12.76 -20.46
C GLN A 192 25.03 -12.79 -19.65
N TYR A 193 24.12 -13.70 -20.00
CA TYR A 193 22.92 -13.95 -19.23
C TYR A 193 22.93 -15.42 -18.81
N TYR A 194 22.88 -15.67 -17.51
CA TYR A 194 22.80 -17.01 -16.95
C TYR A 194 21.33 -17.30 -16.62
N PRO A 195 20.65 -18.15 -17.40
CA PRO A 195 19.27 -18.50 -17.09
C PRO A 195 19.24 -19.26 -15.77
N ILE A 196 18.41 -18.78 -14.84
CA ILE A 196 18.02 -19.57 -13.69
C ILE A 196 16.94 -20.51 -14.19
N LYS A 197 17.15 -21.82 -14.05
CA LYS A 197 16.11 -22.80 -14.34
C LYS A 197 14.97 -22.59 -13.35
N THR A 198 13.98 -21.82 -13.77
CA THR A 198 12.71 -21.67 -13.06
C THR A 198 11.59 -22.18 -13.95
N PRO A 199 10.66 -23.02 -13.46
CA PRO A 199 9.41 -23.22 -14.17
C PRO A 199 8.72 -21.86 -14.32
N ILE A 200 7.78 -21.77 -15.26
CA ILE A 200 6.87 -20.63 -15.38
C ILE A 200 6.33 -20.34 -13.97
N ALA A 201 6.67 -19.16 -13.46
CA ALA A 201 6.40 -18.79 -12.08
C ALA A 201 5.39 -17.65 -12.05
N VAL A 202 4.54 -17.66 -11.03
CA VAL A 202 3.70 -16.51 -10.70
C VAL A 202 4.49 -15.66 -9.73
N VAL A 203 4.77 -14.40 -10.10
CA VAL A 203 5.50 -13.45 -9.26
C VAL A 203 4.59 -12.32 -8.84
N GLY A 204 4.77 -11.84 -7.60
CA GLY A 204 4.05 -10.69 -7.06
C GLY A 204 4.88 -9.42 -7.12
N ILE A 205 4.22 -8.27 -7.29
CA ILE A 205 4.85 -6.96 -7.07
C ILE A 205 4.57 -6.52 -5.63
N ASP A 206 5.62 -6.50 -4.81
CA ASP A 206 5.53 -6.26 -3.37
C ASP A 206 6.45 -5.11 -2.95
N THR A 207 5.86 -3.95 -2.63
CA THR A 207 6.60 -2.79 -2.10
C THR A 207 6.90 -2.89 -0.61
N GLY A 208 6.34 -3.87 0.10
CA GLY A 208 6.63 -4.17 1.49
C GLY A 208 7.92 -4.96 1.70
N SER A 209 8.44 -5.61 0.65
CA SER A 209 9.71 -6.34 0.71
C SER A 209 10.88 -5.53 0.14
N PRO A 210 12.00 -5.37 0.89
CA PRO A 210 13.22 -4.78 0.36
C PRO A 210 14.02 -5.75 -0.53
N TYR A 211 13.59 -7.02 -0.67
CA TYR A 211 14.29 -8.07 -1.40
C TYR A 211 13.38 -8.79 -2.39
N ILE A 212 13.99 -9.37 -3.43
CA ILE A 212 13.33 -10.39 -4.25
C ILE A 212 13.33 -11.69 -3.44
N ILE A 213 12.14 -12.18 -3.09
CA ILE A 213 11.95 -13.41 -2.33
C ILE A 213 11.40 -14.48 -3.27
N GLY A 214 11.99 -15.68 -3.22
CA GLY A 214 11.57 -16.81 -4.03
C GLY A 214 11.67 -18.12 -3.27
N PRO A 215 11.08 -19.20 -3.80
CA PRO A 215 11.16 -20.52 -3.18
C PRO A 215 12.62 -21.00 -3.12
N TYR A 216 13.02 -21.57 -1.98
CA TYR A 216 14.36 -22.12 -1.76
C TYR A 216 14.68 -23.36 -2.62
N LYS A 217 13.63 -24.04 -3.12
CA LYS A 217 13.76 -25.16 -4.06
C LYS A 217 12.91 -24.87 -5.29
N VAL A 218 13.55 -25.01 -6.45
CA VAL A 218 12.93 -24.91 -7.78
C VAL A 218 13.09 -26.25 -8.46
#